data_AF-A0A5D2JSJ6-F1
#
_entry.id   AF-A0A5D2JSJ6-F1
#
_cell.length_a   1.000
_cell.length_b   1.000
_cell.length_c   1.000
_cell.angle_alpha   90.00
_cell.angle_beta   90.00
_cell.angle_gamma   90.00
#
_symmetry.space_group_name_H-M   'P 1'
#
loop_
_entity.id
_entity.type
_entity.pdbx_description
1 polymer ?
#
loop_
_entity_poly.entity_id
_entity_poly.type
_entity_poly.pdbx_seq_one_letter_code
_entity_poly.pdbx_strand_id
1 'polypeptide(L)'
;MNQNFSSMIDRYKHQQLRIGSVSPQQISAWAKKILPNRETVGEVTKPYTFHYKTNKPEKDELFCERIFRPIKITNVWYLKHLPSYIANLLDKPLKELEGLVYCDVPIAKKRTFLLLRSFDTFQKQLADLDLRIVIDYSVVEWKELGEECLMGNEWEDRKIRRRKDFLVRSMELAKHFIQTNIELEWMVLCLLPVLPPELRPIIQIDGGKLMSSDINEIYRRVIYRNNTLTDLLITSRSTPGELVMCQEKLVQEAVDTFLDNGICGQPMRDVDYSGRSVIVVGPSLSLHRCGLPREIAIELFQTFVIRGLIRQHLAPNIGVAKSKIREKGPIVWEILQEVMRGHPVLLNRTPTLHRLGIQAFQPILVEGRAICLHPLVCKGFNADFDGDQMSVHVPLSLEAQAETRLLMFSHMNLLSPAIGDPISVPTQDMLIGLYVLTSGNRREPFFCNSYDAIGAYRQKRINLDSPLWLRWRLEQCVIASREAPIEVHYESLGTYHEIYGHYLIVRSLK
;
A
#
# COMPACT_ATOMS: atom_id res chain seq x y z
N MET A 1 -21.76 1.02 37.20
CA MET A 1 -22.11 -0.04 36.23
C MET A 1 -21.28 0.18 34.97
N ASN A 2 -20.33 -0.73 34.74
CA ASN A 2 -19.55 -0.98 33.52
C ASN A 2 -18.90 0.20 32.79
N GLN A 3 -17.88 0.78 33.43
CA GLN A 3 -16.69 1.26 32.71
C GLN A 3 -15.85 0.04 32.34
N ASN A 4 -16.04 -0.55 31.16
CA ASN A 4 -15.11 -1.53 30.55
C ASN A 4 -15.48 -1.82 29.07
N PHE A 5 -15.67 -0.75 28.29
CA PHE A 5 -15.63 -0.84 26.82
C PHE A 5 -14.51 0.08 26.32
N SER A 6 -13.28 -0.27 26.69
CA SER A 6 -12.07 0.15 25.98
C SER A 6 -11.47 -1.12 25.37
N SER A 7 -12.06 -1.56 24.27
CA SER A 7 -11.40 -2.51 23.37
C SER A 7 -10.99 -1.77 22.12
N MET A 8 -9.74 -1.96 21.74
CA MET A 8 -9.13 -1.57 20.46
C MET A 8 -8.67 -0.11 20.38
N ILE A 9 -7.42 0.11 20.78
CA ILE A 9 -6.29 0.20 19.84
C ILE A 9 -5.02 -0.07 20.66
N ASP A 10 -4.43 -1.26 20.51
CA ASP A 10 -3.23 -1.73 21.21
C ASP A 10 -1.93 -1.07 20.64
N ARG A 11 -1.99 0.22 20.28
CA ARG A 11 -0.95 0.93 19.48
C ARG A 11 0.39 1.16 20.20
N TYR A 12 0.56 0.72 21.45
CA TYR A 12 1.75 1.06 22.23
C TYR A 12 2.40 -0.10 23.02
N LYS A 13 1.95 -1.35 22.87
CA LYS A 13 2.57 -2.43 23.66
C LYS A 13 3.90 -2.95 23.12
N HIS A 14 4.19 -2.75 21.83
CA HIS A 14 5.35 -3.37 21.19
C HIS A 14 6.15 -2.31 20.42
N GLN A 15 7.27 -1.85 21.01
CA GLN A 15 8.17 -0.88 20.38
C GLN A 15 9.07 -1.51 19.31
N GLN A 16 9.25 -2.83 19.35
CA GLN A 16 10.10 -3.58 18.43
C GLN A 16 9.36 -4.83 17.94
N LEU A 17 9.45 -5.08 16.64
CA LEU A 17 9.06 -6.34 16.02
C LEU A 17 10.31 -7.18 15.83
N ARG A 18 10.35 -8.39 16.38
CA ARG A 18 11.45 -9.34 16.18
C ARG A 18 10.97 -10.49 15.31
N ILE A 19 11.75 -10.82 14.29
CA ILE A 19 11.58 -12.01 13.46
C ILE A 19 12.71 -12.99 13.78
N GLY A 20 12.42 -14.29 13.71
CA GLY A 20 13.40 -15.35 13.94
C GLY A 20 12.87 -16.71 13.54
N SER A 21 13.78 -17.67 13.40
CA SER A 21 13.43 -19.08 13.19
C SER A 21 12.68 -19.63 14.40
N VAL A 22 11.80 -20.61 14.15
CA VAL A 22 10.91 -21.17 15.17
C VAL A 22 11.32 -22.60 15.46
N SER A 23 11.45 -22.95 16.74
CA SER A 23 11.75 -24.31 17.14
C SER A 23 10.51 -25.22 17.08
N PRO A 24 10.67 -26.55 16.91
CA PRO A 24 9.54 -27.49 16.98
C PRO A 24 8.78 -27.42 18.32
N GLN A 25 9.47 -27.15 19.43
CA GLN A 25 8.83 -27.00 20.74
C GLN A 25 7.95 -25.74 20.78
N GLN A 26 8.39 -24.64 20.17
CA GLN A 26 7.60 -23.41 20.05
C GLN A 26 6.36 -23.62 19.16
N ILE A 27 6.52 -24.27 18.01
CA ILE A 27 5.39 -24.64 17.14
C ILE A 27 4.39 -25.50 17.91
N SER A 28 4.88 -26.47 18.70
CA SER A 28 4.05 -27.30 19.56
C SER A 28 3.30 -26.51 20.62
N ALA A 29 3.95 -25.52 21.24
CA ALA A 29 3.33 -24.64 22.22
C ALA A 29 2.20 -23.79 21.61
N TRP A 30 2.34 -23.34 20.37
CA TRP A 30 1.34 -22.49 19.71
C TRP A 30 0.01 -23.18 19.44
N ALA A 31 0.00 -24.48 19.13
CA ALA A 31 -1.26 -25.16 18.83
C ALA A 31 -1.76 -26.15 19.87
N LYS A 32 -1.03 -26.39 20.96
CA LYS A 32 -1.58 -27.12 22.11
C LYS A 32 -2.64 -26.25 22.79
N LYS A 33 -3.91 -26.61 22.61
CA LYS A 33 -5.04 -26.05 23.38
C LYS A 33 -5.59 -27.12 24.32
N ILE A 34 -5.80 -26.75 25.57
CA ILE A 34 -6.48 -27.58 26.57
C ILE A 34 -7.95 -27.20 26.54
N LEU A 35 -8.81 -28.12 26.11
CA LEU A 35 -10.25 -27.90 26.08
C LEU A 35 -10.85 -27.94 27.52
N PRO A 36 -12.07 -27.40 27.74
CA PRO A 36 -12.74 -27.43 29.04
C PRO A 36 -12.96 -28.85 29.61
N ASN A 37 -12.96 -29.87 28.74
CA ASN A 37 -13.04 -31.29 29.08
C ASN A 37 -11.69 -31.92 29.50
N ARG A 38 -10.61 -31.12 29.62
CA ARG A 38 -9.22 -31.54 29.88
C ARG A 38 -8.58 -32.39 28.78
N GLU A 39 -9.17 -32.46 27.59
CA GLU A 39 -8.52 -33.08 26.43
C GLU A 39 -7.52 -32.09 25.82
N THR A 40 -6.29 -32.55 25.60
CA THR A 40 -5.27 -31.79 24.87
C THR A 40 -5.50 -31.99 23.38
N VAL A 41 -5.87 -30.94 22.67
CA VAL A 41 -6.12 -30.96 21.23
C VAL A 41 -5.07 -30.09 20.55
N GLY A 42 -4.47 -30.59 19.47
CA GLY A 42 -3.42 -29.84 18.79
C GLY A 42 -2.79 -30.52 17.56
N GLU A 43 -3.32 -31.65 17.08
CA GLU A 43 -2.76 -32.34 15.91
C GLU A 43 -3.83 -32.64 14.85
N VAL A 44 -3.55 -32.30 13.58
CA VAL A 44 -4.37 -32.67 12.41
C VAL A 44 -3.82 -33.98 11.87
N THR A 45 -4.64 -35.02 11.90
CA THR A 45 -4.27 -36.35 11.38
C THR A 45 -5.00 -36.68 10.09
N LYS A 46 -6.19 -36.10 9.86
CA LYS A 46 -7.04 -36.43 8.71
C LYS A 46 -7.09 -35.28 7.69
N PRO A 47 -7.12 -35.59 6.38
CA PRO A 47 -7.21 -34.59 5.31
C PRO A 47 -8.65 -34.07 5.08
N TYR A 48 -9.64 -34.62 5.77
CA TYR A 48 -11.05 -34.26 5.57
C TYR A 48 -11.39 -32.91 6.21
N THR A 49 -12.49 -32.28 5.78
CA THR A 49 -12.83 -30.87 6.11
C THR A 49 -14.26 -30.68 6.59
N PHE A 50 -15.25 -31.27 5.91
CA PHE A 50 -16.64 -31.29 6.33
C PHE A 50 -17.24 -32.62 5.94
N HIS A 51 -18.13 -33.13 6.80
CA HIS A 51 -18.95 -34.26 6.43
C HIS A 51 -19.99 -33.84 5.39
N TYR A 52 -19.92 -34.45 4.20
CA TYR A 52 -20.67 -34.11 2.98
C TYR A 52 -22.20 -34.04 3.12
N LYS A 53 -22.80 -34.69 4.13
CA LYS A 53 -24.26 -34.64 4.39
C LYS A 53 -24.66 -33.64 5.47
N THR A 54 -23.80 -33.40 6.44
CA THR A 54 -24.18 -32.68 7.67
C THR A 54 -23.61 -31.28 7.71
N ASN A 55 -22.67 -30.93 6.81
CA ASN A 55 -21.91 -29.68 6.82
C ASN A 55 -21.34 -29.34 8.21
N LYS A 56 -21.09 -30.37 9.02
CA LYS A 56 -20.46 -30.26 10.33
C LYS A 56 -18.98 -30.58 10.19
N PRO A 57 -18.10 -29.83 10.86
CA PRO A 57 -16.70 -30.19 10.94
C PRO A 57 -16.58 -31.52 11.69
N GLU A 58 -15.82 -32.45 11.14
CA GLU A 58 -15.61 -33.77 11.74
C GLU A 58 -14.45 -33.70 12.78
N LYS A 59 -14.39 -34.65 13.72
CA LYS A 59 -13.38 -34.66 14.79
C LYS A 59 -11.98 -34.93 14.17
N ASP A 60 -11.00 -34.11 14.55
CA ASP A 60 -9.58 -34.21 14.15
C ASP A 60 -9.21 -33.77 12.72
N GLU A 61 -10.04 -32.89 12.17
CA GLU A 61 -9.92 -32.39 10.80
C GLU A 61 -9.23 -31.02 10.67
N LEU A 62 -8.99 -30.67 9.40
CA LEU A 62 -8.49 -29.39 8.93
C LEU A 62 -9.29 -28.18 9.42
N PHE A 63 -10.46 -28.30 10.06
CA PHE A 63 -11.25 -27.16 10.55
C PHE A 63 -10.90 -26.71 11.98
N CYS A 64 -9.88 -27.29 12.62
CA CYS A 64 -9.39 -26.85 13.92
C CYS A 64 -7.98 -26.22 13.81
N GLU A 65 -7.71 -25.19 14.62
CA GLU A 65 -6.35 -24.67 14.85
C GLU A 65 -5.47 -25.75 15.48
N ARG A 66 -4.64 -26.41 14.67
CA ARG A 66 -3.87 -27.61 15.07
C ARG A 66 -2.54 -27.66 14.31
N ILE A 67 -1.57 -28.41 14.81
CA ILE A 67 -0.28 -28.68 14.16
C ILE A 67 -0.40 -29.90 13.25
N PHE A 68 0.38 -29.90 12.18
CA PHE A 68 0.61 -31.09 11.38
C PHE A 68 2.02 -31.64 11.66
N ARG A 69 2.15 -32.97 11.80
CA ARG A 69 3.44 -33.67 11.95
C ARG A 69 3.89 -34.26 10.60
N PRO A 70 4.58 -33.48 9.74
CA PRO A 70 5.21 -34.05 8.57
C PRO A 70 6.40 -34.94 8.98
N ILE A 71 6.71 -35.91 8.13
CA ILE A 71 8.04 -36.52 8.11
C ILE A 71 9.06 -35.41 7.77
N LYS A 72 10.29 -35.48 8.30
CA LYS A 72 11.28 -34.38 8.26
C LYS A 72 11.47 -33.85 6.83
N ILE A 73 11.30 -32.54 6.65
CA ILE A 73 11.33 -31.84 5.33
C ILE A 73 12.27 -30.65 5.41
N THR A 74 13.06 -30.41 4.37
CA THR A 74 13.93 -29.22 4.31
C THR A 74 13.09 -28.00 3.95
N ASN A 75 13.24 -26.89 4.69
CA ASN A 75 12.54 -25.66 4.34
C ASN A 75 13.12 -25.05 3.04
N VAL A 76 12.25 -24.86 2.05
CA VAL A 76 12.60 -24.41 0.72
C VAL A 76 13.28 -23.03 0.69
N TRP A 77 12.92 -22.12 1.59
CA TRP A 77 13.53 -20.79 1.65
C TRP A 77 15.01 -20.83 2.08
N TYR A 78 15.41 -21.80 2.90
CA TYR A 78 16.82 -21.95 3.26
C TYR A 78 17.64 -22.70 2.20
N LEU A 79 16.97 -23.54 1.41
CA LEU A 79 17.60 -24.38 0.39
C LEU A 79 17.72 -23.66 -0.96
N LYS A 80 16.61 -23.16 -1.52
CA LYS A 80 16.52 -22.63 -2.89
C LYS A 80 16.72 -21.13 -3.03
N HIS A 81 16.71 -20.37 -1.93
CA HIS A 81 17.03 -18.94 -1.98
C HIS A 81 18.44 -18.74 -2.55
N LEU A 82 18.66 -17.65 -3.29
CA LEU A 82 19.95 -17.31 -3.87
C LEU A 82 20.52 -16.06 -3.19
N PRO A 83 21.65 -16.14 -2.47
CA PRO A 83 22.43 -17.36 -2.19
C PRO A 83 21.75 -18.27 -1.16
N SER A 84 22.04 -19.57 -1.23
CA SER A 84 21.43 -20.59 -0.36
C SER A 84 22.12 -20.64 0.99
N TYR A 85 21.33 -20.62 2.07
CA TYR A 85 21.85 -20.63 3.44
C TYR A 85 22.52 -21.97 3.76
N ILE A 86 21.89 -23.08 3.38
CA ILE A 86 22.42 -24.43 3.61
C ILE A 86 23.69 -24.66 2.78
N ALA A 87 23.69 -24.23 1.51
CA ALA A 87 24.85 -24.37 0.63
C ALA A 87 26.07 -23.59 1.15
N ASN A 88 25.85 -22.38 1.66
CA ASN A 88 26.92 -21.55 2.20
C ASN A 88 27.51 -22.12 3.50
N LEU A 89 26.70 -22.76 4.34
CA LEU A 89 27.14 -23.35 5.61
C LEU A 89 27.88 -24.68 5.42
N LEU A 90 27.41 -25.53 4.48
CA LEU A 90 28.01 -26.84 4.23
C LEU A 90 29.13 -26.82 3.18
N ASP A 91 29.42 -25.66 2.58
CA ASP A 91 30.36 -25.50 1.47
C ASP A 91 30.16 -26.53 0.35
N LYS A 92 28.89 -26.71 -0.06
CA LYS A 92 28.47 -27.66 -1.09
C LYS A 92 27.73 -26.94 -2.22
N PRO A 93 27.89 -27.37 -3.48
CA PRO A 93 27.14 -26.80 -4.58
C PRO A 93 25.64 -27.11 -4.43
N LEU A 94 24.79 -26.11 -4.72
CA LEU A 94 23.33 -26.23 -4.61
C LEU A 94 22.77 -27.46 -5.34
N LYS A 95 23.30 -27.78 -6.54
CA LYS A 95 22.88 -28.96 -7.33
C LYS A 95 23.11 -30.29 -6.61
N GLU A 96 24.17 -30.40 -5.80
CA GLU A 96 24.43 -31.61 -5.01
C GLU A 96 23.41 -31.73 -3.87
N LEU A 97 23.10 -30.62 -3.20
CA LEU A 97 22.12 -30.56 -2.13
C LEU A 97 20.70 -30.85 -2.65
N GLU A 98 20.32 -30.26 -3.79
CA GLU A 98 19.05 -30.56 -4.46
C GLU A 98 18.96 -32.03 -4.87
N GLY A 99 20.04 -32.62 -5.40
CA GLY A 99 20.09 -34.04 -5.75
C GLY A 99 19.89 -34.98 -4.55
N LEU A 100 20.32 -34.56 -3.36
CA LEU A 100 20.11 -35.31 -2.11
C LEU A 100 18.71 -35.12 -1.52
N VAL A 101 18.11 -33.93 -1.64
CA VAL A 101 16.76 -33.60 -1.13
C VAL A 101 15.65 -34.14 -2.05
N TYR A 102 15.78 -33.95 -3.36
CA TYR A 102 14.79 -34.40 -4.35
C TYR A 102 15.11 -35.78 -4.95
N CYS A 103 16.20 -36.40 -4.49
CA CYS A 103 16.58 -37.78 -4.83
C CYS A 103 16.80 -38.03 -6.33
N ASP A 104 17.33 -37.03 -7.05
CA ASP A 104 17.47 -37.04 -8.53
C ASP A 104 18.72 -37.79 -9.05
N VAL A 105 19.52 -38.42 -8.17
CA VAL A 105 20.79 -39.08 -8.56
C VAL A 105 20.55 -40.48 -9.16
N PRO A 106 21.14 -40.81 -10.35
CA PRO A 106 20.91 -42.08 -11.04
C PRO A 106 21.51 -43.30 -10.32
N ILE A 107 20.87 -44.44 -10.61
CA ILE A 107 20.83 -45.74 -9.92
C ILE A 107 22.19 -46.48 -9.77
N ALA A 108 23.27 -46.03 -10.42
CA ALA A 108 24.48 -46.86 -10.58
C ALA A 108 25.44 -46.95 -9.38
N LYS A 109 25.27 -46.16 -8.30
CA LYS A 109 26.12 -46.20 -7.09
C LYS A 109 25.32 -46.48 -5.80
N LYS A 110 24.52 -47.55 -5.75
CA LYS A 110 23.62 -47.81 -4.60
C LYS A 110 23.59 -49.26 -4.11
N ARG A 111 24.72 -49.83 -3.65
CA ARG A 111 24.66 -51.04 -2.78
C ARG A 111 24.86 -50.75 -1.29
N THR A 112 25.54 -49.65 -0.93
CA THR A 112 25.76 -49.24 0.47
C THR A 112 24.87 -48.07 0.93
N PHE A 113 24.18 -47.39 0.01
CA PHE A 113 23.26 -46.27 0.32
C PHE A 113 21.85 -46.72 0.75
N LEU A 114 21.56 -48.01 0.73
CA LEU A 114 20.21 -48.57 0.97
C LEU A 114 19.77 -48.57 2.45
N LEU A 115 20.62 -48.11 3.38
CA LEU A 115 20.35 -48.22 4.83
C LEU A 115 20.34 -46.88 5.60
N LEU A 116 20.68 -45.76 4.99
CA LEU A 116 20.73 -44.47 5.67
C LEU A 116 19.83 -43.45 4.94
N ARG A 117 18.72 -43.09 5.60
CA ARG A 117 17.76 -42.08 5.14
C ARG A 117 18.49 -40.76 4.85
N SER A 118 18.30 -40.22 3.64
CA SER A 118 18.97 -38.98 3.17
C SER A 118 18.69 -37.76 4.06
N PHE A 119 17.52 -37.67 4.67
CA PHE A 119 17.15 -36.57 5.57
C PHE A 119 17.79 -36.68 6.97
N ASP A 120 17.95 -37.90 7.50
CA ASP A 120 18.65 -38.10 8.78
C ASP A 120 20.16 -37.82 8.64
N THR A 121 20.73 -37.99 7.45
CA THR A 121 22.12 -37.58 7.19
C THR A 121 22.29 -36.07 7.14
N PHE A 122 21.33 -35.32 6.59
CA PHE A 122 21.40 -33.85 6.56
C PHE A 122 21.27 -33.22 7.95
N GLN A 123 20.33 -33.70 8.76
CA GLN A 123 20.17 -33.19 10.12
C GLN A 123 21.42 -33.50 10.96
N LYS A 124 22.00 -34.71 10.83
CA LYS A 124 23.27 -35.05 11.51
C LYS A 124 24.42 -34.16 11.04
N GLN A 125 24.55 -33.92 9.74
CA GLN A 125 25.58 -33.02 9.21
C GLN A 125 25.44 -31.58 9.72
N LEU A 126 24.22 -31.09 9.89
CA LEU A 126 23.97 -29.77 10.47
C LEU A 126 24.17 -29.75 11.99
N ALA A 127 23.85 -30.85 12.68
CA ALA A 127 24.02 -30.98 14.13
C ALA A 127 25.50 -31.10 14.54
N ASP A 128 26.30 -31.81 13.75
CA ASP A 128 27.73 -32.02 13.99
C ASP A 128 28.58 -30.81 13.55
N LEU A 129 27.98 -29.81 12.91
CA LEU A 129 28.70 -28.63 12.40
C LEU A 129 28.99 -27.62 13.52
N ASP A 130 30.26 -27.47 13.87
CA ASP A 130 30.70 -26.39 14.77
C ASP A 130 30.92 -25.09 13.98
N LEU A 131 30.00 -24.14 14.16
CA LEU A 131 30.05 -22.82 13.53
C LEU A 131 31.32 -22.03 13.86
N ARG A 132 31.95 -22.27 15.02
CA ARG A 132 33.22 -21.60 15.38
C ARG A 132 34.36 -22.11 14.52
N ILE A 133 34.42 -23.42 14.29
CA ILE A 133 35.40 -24.05 13.41
C ILE A 133 35.22 -23.56 11.97
N VAL A 134 33.98 -23.43 11.50
CA VAL A 134 33.67 -22.90 10.16
C VAL A 134 34.19 -21.46 10.00
N ILE A 135 34.01 -20.61 11.02
CA ILE A 135 34.53 -19.24 11.00
C ILE A 135 36.06 -19.25 10.99
N ASP A 136 36.69 -20.01 11.89
CA ASP A 136 38.14 -20.03 12.02
C ASP A 136 38.82 -20.55 10.74
N TYR A 137 38.29 -21.63 10.15
CA TYR A 137 38.75 -22.16 8.86
C TYR A 137 38.56 -21.15 7.73
N SER A 138 37.37 -20.53 7.63
CA SER A 138 37.06 -19.56 6.58
C SER A 138 37.93 -18.30 6.66
N VAL A 139 38.30 -17.85 7.87
CA VAL A 139 39.21 -16.71 8.07
C VAL A 139 40.62 -17.05 7.59
N VAL A 140 41.10 -18.27 7.86
CA VAL A 140 42.42 -18.73 7.40
C VAL A 140 42.44 -18.81 5.87
N GLU A 141 41.46 -19.50 5.26
CA GLU A 141 41.35 -19.62 3.81
C GLU A 141 41.25 -18.24 3.12
N TRP A 142 40.49 -17.31 3.71
CA TRP A 142 40.36 -15.95 3.15
C TRP A 142 41.68 -15.18 3.14
N LYS A 143 42.52 -15.36 4.18
CA LYS A 143 43.85 -14.73 4.27
C LYS A 143 44.82 -15.33 3.26
N GLU A 144 44.85 -16.66 3.12
CA GLU A 144 45.70 -17.37 2.15
C GLU A 144 45.39 -16.94 0.71
N LEU A 145 44.10 -16.83 0.36
CA LEU A 145 43.66 -16.29 -0.93
C LEU A 145 44.01 -14.81 -1.14
N GLY A 146 44.37 -14.08 -0.08
CA GLY A 146 44.91 -12.72 -0.12
C GLY A 146 46.33 -12.65 -0.65
N GLU A 147 47.12 -13.68 -0.36
CA GLU A 147 48.55 -13.75 -0.69
C GLU A 147 48.78 -14.27 -2.13
N GLU A 148 47.87 -15.10 -2.67
CA GLU A 148 47.94 -15.64 -4.04
C GLU A 148 47.55 -14.64 -5.16
N CYS A 149 46.98 -13.48 -4.84
CA CYS A 149 46.38 -12.51 -5.80
C CYS A 149 47.37 -11.73 -6.70
N LEU A 150 48.62 -12.18 -6.88
CA LEU A 150 49.65 -11.44 -7.66
C LEU A 150 49.92 -12.00 -9.07
N MET A 151 49.16 -12.98 -9.56
CA MET A 151 49.40 -13.64 -10.85
C MET A 151 48.31 -13.36 -11.91
N GLY A 152 48.16 -12.10 -12.31
CA GLY A 152 47.86 -11.60 -13.68
C GLY A 152 46.76 -12.20 -14.59
N ASN A 153 45.91 -13.15 -14.20
CA ASN A 153 44.84 -13.72 -15.04
C ASN A 153 43.44 -13.30 -14.54
N GLU A 154 42.72 -12.48 -15.32
CA GLU A 154 41.37 -11.97 -15.00
C GLU A 154 40.34 -13.06 -14.65
N TRP A 155 40.51 -14.28 -15.19
CA TRP A 155 39.61 -15.41 -14.90
C TRP A 155 39.87 -15.99 -13.51
N GLU A 156 41.13 -16.17 -13.14
CA GLU A 156 41.51 -16.63 -11.79
C GLU A 156 41.18 -15.56 -10.75
N ASP A 157 41.41 -14.28 -11.04
CA ASP A 157 41.02 -13.18 -10.17
C ASP A 157 39.51 -13.15 -9.90
N ARG A 158 38.68 -13.46 -10.93
CA ARG A 158 37.22 -13.59 -10.77
C ARG A 158 36.84 -14.79 -9.92
N LYS A 159 37.54 -15.92 -10.06
CA LYS A 159 37.30 -17.13 -9.27
C LYS A 159 37.67 -16.93 -7.80
N ILE A 160 38.83 -16.34 -7.54
CA ILE A 160 39.30 -15.98 -6.19
C ILE A 160 38.33 -14.98 -5.55
N ARG A 161 37.89 -13.96 -6.30
CA ARG A 161 36.90 -12.99 -5.80
C ARG A 161 35.58 -13.66 -5.40
N ARG A 162 35.03 -14.55 -6.25
CA ARG A 162 33.81 -15.32 -5.92
C ARG A 162 33.99 -16.18 -4.67
N ARG A 163 35.17 -16.80 -4.49
CA ARG A 163 35.47 -17.60 -3.31
C ARG A 163 35.59 -16.74 -2.05
N LYS A 164 36.26 -15.59 -2.13
CA LYS A 164 36.31 -14.60 -1.03
C LYS A 164 34.91 -14.12 -0.65
N ASP A 165 34.08 -13.74 -1.62
CA ASP A 165 32.71 -13.31 -1.36
C ASP A 165 31.87 -14.43 -0.72
N PHE A 166 32.11 -15.68 -1.10
CA PHE A 166 31.48 -16.86 -0.48
C PHE A 166 31.88 -17.03 0.98
N LEU A 167 33.18 -16.99 1.28
CA LEU A 167 33.70 -17.13 2.64
C LEU A 167 33.17 -16.01 3.54
N VAL A 168 33.14 -14.77 3.06
CA VAL A 168 32.56 -13.63 3.79
C VAL A 168 31.10 -13.90 4.17
N ARG A 169 30.28 -14.31 3.21
CA ARG A 169 28.87 -14.66 3.48
C ARG A 169 28.74 -15.80 4.47
N SER A 170 29.54 -16.86 4.34
CA SER A 170 29.49 -18.02 5.24
C SER A 170 29.84 -17.62 6.68
N MET A 171 30.90 -16.81 6.86
CA MET A 171 31.30 -16.27 8.16
C MET A 171 30.21 -15.37 8.78
N GLU A 172 29.60 -14.49 7.99
CA GLU A 172 28.50 -13.62 8.44
C GLU A 172 27.28 -14.43 8.89
N LEU A 173 26.90 -15.46 8.12
CA LEU A 173 25.82 -16.37 8.49
C LEU A 173 26.13 -17.12 9.79
N ALA A 174 27.32 -17.71 9.90
CA ALA A 174 27.75 -18.42 11.11
C ALA A 174 27.74 -17.51 12.35
N LYS A 175 28.26 -16.27 12.22
CA LYS A 175 28.20 -15.26 13.29
C LYS A 175 26.77 -14.93 13.68
N HIS A 176 25.87 -14.78 12.73
CA HIS A 176 24.46 -14.50 13.00
C HIS A 176 23.78 -15.64 13.77
N PHE A 177 24.00 -16.91 13.40
CA PHE A 177 23.46 -18.05 14.15
C PHE A 177 23.99 -18.12 15.59
N ILE A 178 25.28 -17.84 15.80
CA ILE A 178 25.89 -17.77 17.13
C ILE A 178 25.26 -16.65 17.98
N GLN A 179 25.09 -15.45 17.41
CA GLN A 179 24.52 -14.30 18.12
C GLN A 179 23.04 -14.48 18.45
N THR A 180 22.27 -15.10 17.56
CA THR A 180 20.83 -15.29 17.73
C THR A 180 20.46 -16.54 18.54
N ASN A 181 21.44 -17.39 18.86
CA ASN A 181 21.26 -18.67 19.56
C ASN A 181 20.19 -19.55 18.89
N ILE A 182 20.18 -19.56 17.55
CA ILE A 182 19.30 -20.36 16.71
C ILE A 182 20.05 -21.64 16.34
N GLU A 183 19.41 -22.80 16.49
CA GLU A 183 19.97 -24.07 16.07
C GLU A 183 19.81 -24.27 14.56
N LEU A 184 20.86 -24.78 13.92
CA LEU A 184 20.87 -25.05 12.48
C LEU A 184 19.82 -26.11 12.07
N GLU A 185 19.50 -27.03 12.98
CA GLU A 185 18.50 -28.07 12.76
C GLU A 185 17.11 -27.52 12.46
N TRP A 186 16.79 -26.30 12.90
CA TRP A 186 15.47 -25.70 12.68
C TRP A 186 15.23 -25.30 11.21
N MET A 187 16.26 -25.37 10.36
CA MET A 187 16.13 -25.24 8.91
C MET A 187 15.44 -26.46 8.27
N VAL A 188 15.40 -27.59 8.99
CA VAL A 188 14.66 -28.80 8.64
C VAL A 188 13.38 -28.86 9.49
N LEU A 189 12.23 -28.75 8.84
CA LEU A 189 10.92 -28.75 9.46
C LEU A 189 10.52 -30.16 9.89
N CYS A 190 10.35 -30.33 11.20
CA CYS A 190 9.73 -31.54 11.79
C CYS A 190 8.23 -31.35 12.08
N LEU A 191 7.78 -30.09 12.20
CA LEU A 191 6.40 -29.71 12.49
C LEU A 191 6.00 -28.58 11.53
N LEU A 192 4.82 -28.68 10.93
CA LEU A 192 4.27 -27.64 10.07
C LEU A 192 3.04 -27.02 10.76
N PRO A 193 3.04 -25.71 11.05
CA PRO A 193 1.86 -25.04 11.59
C PRO A 193 0.75 -24.95 10.52
N VAL A 194 -0.49 -25.25 10.91
CA VAL A 194 -1.66 -25.07 10.05
C VAL A 194 -2.31 -23.73 10.38
N LEU A 195 -2.60 -22.93 9.35
CA LEU A 195 -3.26 -21.64 9.54
C LEU A 195 -4.65 -21.82 10.21
N PRO A 196 -5.10 -20.86 11.03
CA PRO A 196 -6.46 -20.83 11.55
C PRO A 196 -7.51 -20.87 10.42
N PRO A 197 -8.64 -21.58 10.59
CA PRO A 197 -9.69 -21.70 9.58
C PRO A 197 -10.23 -20.36 9.07
N GLU A 198 -10.23 -19.31 9.91
CA GLU A 198 -10.67 -17.96 9.55
C GLU A 198 -9.84 -17.35 8.43
N LEU A 199 -8.56 -17.71 8.35
CA LEU A 199 -7.64 -17.27 7.30
C LEU A 199 -7.71 -18.13 6.03
N ARG A 200 -8.48 -19.22 6.07
CA ARG A 200 -8.67 -20.15 4.94
C ARG A 200 -10.13 -20.60 4.85
N PRO A 201 -11.06 -19.67 4.56
CA PRO A 201 -12.48 -19.95 4.62
C PRO A 201 -12.91 -20.98 3.56
N ILE A 202 -13.93 -21.74 3.91
CA ILE A 202 -14.73 -22.54 2.98
C ILE A 202 -16.13 -21.95 2.99
N ILE A 203 -16.55 -21.39 1.86
CA ILE A 203 -17.79 -20.63 1.73
C ILE A 203 -18.76 -21.43 0.86
N GLN A 204 -20.00 -21.55 1.30
CA GLN A 204 -21.06 -22.10 0.47
C GLN A 204 -21.60 -20.99 -0.43
N ILE A 205 -21.56 -21.19 -1.75
CA ILE A 205 -22.16 -20.28 -2.72
C ILE A 205 -23.60 -20.74 -3.01
N ASP A 206 -24.46 -19.78 -3.37
CA ASP A 206 -25.82 -20.03 -3.85
C ASP A 206 -25.80 -21.15 -4.92
N GLY A 207 -26.54 -22.23 -4.65
CA GLY A 207 -26.51 -23.47 -5.45
C GLY A 207 -25.86 -24.67 -4.75
N GLY A 208 -25.47 -24.55 -3.48
CA GLY A 208 -25.02 -25.69 -2.66
C GLY A 208 -23.58 -26.14 -2.91
N LYS A 209 -22.85 -25.48 -3.83
CA LYS A 209 -21.43 -25.73 -4.10
C LYS A 209 -20.59 -25.07 -3.02
N LEU A 210 -19.71 -25.86 -2.40
CA LEU A 210 -18.69 -25.36 -1.47
C LEU A 210 -17.49 -24.85 -2.28
N MET A 211 -17.04 -23.62 -1.99
CA MET A 211 -15.78 -23.08 -2.48
C MET A 211 -14.80 -23.02 -1.32
N SER A 212 -13.64 -23.64 -1.51
CA SER A 212 -12.53 -23.63 -0.55
C SER A 212 -11.38 -22.79 -1.08
N SER A 213 -10.63 -22.15 -0.18
CA SER A 213 -9.35 -21.53 -0.55
C SER A 213 -8.36 -22.56 -1.10
N ASP A 214 -7.48 -22.13 -2.01
CA ASP A 214 -6.42 -22.98 -2.59
C ASP A 214 -5.48 -23.54 -1.51
N ILE A 215 -5.26 -22.76 -0.44
CA ILE A 215 -4.47 -23.16 0.73
C ILE A 215 -5.03 -24.45 1.37
N ASN A 216 -6.35 -24.59 1.45
CA ASN A 216 -6.96 -25.82 1.99
C ASN A 216 -6.63 -27.03 1.11
N GLU A 217 -6.60 -26.87 -0.22
CA GLU A 217 -6.26 -27.95 -1.15
C GLU A 217 -4.78 -28.36 -1.04
N ILE A 218 -3.90 -27.38 -0.82
CA ILE A 218 -2.48 -27.64 -0.58
C ILE A 218 -2.29 -28.41 0.74
N TYR A 219 -2.93 -27.98 1.83
CA TYR A 219 -2.86 -28.71 3.09
C TYR A 219 -3.40 -30.14 2.97
N ARG A 220 -4.53 -30.34 2.27
CA ARG A 220 -5.06 -31.69 1.99
C ARG A 220 -4.02 -32.57 1.30
N ARG A 221 -3.34 -32.04 0.28
CA ARG A 221 -2.30 -32.75 -0.46
C ARG A 221 -1.12 -33.13 0.43
N VAL A 222 -0.65 -32.20 1.27
CA VAL A 222 0.45 -32.45 2.23
C VAL A 222 0.07 -33.54 3.23
N ILE A 223 -1.12 -33.45 3.84
CA ILE A 223 -1.62 -34.43 4.82
C ILE A 223 -1.76 -35.81 4.18
N TYR A 224 -2.38 -35.88 2.99
CA TYR A 224 -2.59 -37.14 2.29
C TYR A 224 -1.27 -37.85 1.96
N ARG A 225 -0.29 -37.12 1.41
CA ARG A 225 1.03 -37.68 1.06
C ARG A 225 1.79 -38.16 2.29
N ASN A 226 1.74 -37.43 3.40
CA ASN A 226 2.39 -37.83 4.64
C ASN A 226 1.75 -39.05 5.30
N ASN A 227 0.42 -39.14 5.30
CA ASN A 227 -0.29 -40.30 5.81
C ASN A 227 0.05 -41.54 4.98
N THR A 228 0.06 -41.40 3.65
CA THR A 228 0.48 -42.46 2.72
C THR A 228 1.91 -42.92 3.02
N LEU A 229 2.84 -41.99 3.21
CA LEU A 229 4.22 -42.30 3.57
C LEU A 229 4.31 -42.98 4.95
N THR A 230 3.54 -42.51 5.93
CA THR A 230 3.47 -43.10 7.28
C THR A 230 2.93 -44.54 7.23
N ASP A 231 1.87 -44.79 6.47
CA ASP A 231 1.30 -46.12 6.27
C ASP A 231 2.30 -47.08 5.62
N LEU A 232 3.06 -46.60 4.62
CA LEU A 232 4.13 -47.37 3.99
C LEU A 232 5.28 -47.69 4.95
N LEU A 233 5.62 -46.76 5.85
CA LEU A 233 6.63 -46.96 6.90
C LEU A 233 6.15 -47.90 8.01
N ILE A 234 4.85 -47.96 8.32
CA ILE A 234 4.29 -48.92 9.29
C ILE A 234 4.20 -50.32 8.67
N THR A 235 3.88 -50.40 7.37
CA THR A 235 3.77 -51.65 6.60
C THR A 235 5.15 -52.24 6.22
N SER A 236 6.24 -51.63 6.70
CA SER A 236 7.63 -51.74 6.22
C SER A 236 8.38 -53.07 6.37
N ARG A 237 7.71 -54.21 6.55
CA ARG A 237 8.42 -55.51 6.46
C ARG A 237 8.70 -55.98 5.03
N SER A 238 8.08 -55.38 4.00
CA SER A 238 8.21 -55.85 2.61
C SER A 238 8.14 -54.76 1.52
N THR A 239 8.22 -53.48 1.85
CA THR A 239 8.15 -52.39 0.87
C THR A 239 9.53 -52.07 0.28
N PRO A 240 9.68 -51.99 -1.06
CA PRO A 240 10.90 -51.51 -1.70
C PRO A 240 11.27 -50.10 -1.25
N GLY A 241 12.54 -49.87 -0.90
CA GLY A 241 13.02 -48.55 -0.49
C GLY A 241 12.79 -47.45 -1.54
N GLU A 242 12.74 -47.81 -2.82
CA GLU A 242 12.44 -46.89 -3.93
C GLU A 242 11.07 -46.23 -3.83
N LEU A 243 10.04 -46.98 -3.38
CA LEU A 243 8.70 -46.43 -3.20
C LEU A 243 8.66 -45.42 -2.05
N VAL A 244 9.42 -45.68 -0.98
CA VAL A 244 9.54 -44.77 0.16
C VAL A 244 10.21 -43.46 -0.27
N MET A 245 11.32 -43.55 -1.01
CA MET A 245 12.02 -42.38 -1.55
C MET A 245 11.13 -41.53 -2.48
N CYS A 246 10.33 -42.19 -3.33
CA CYS A 246 9.38 -41.51 -4.20
C CYS A 246 8.31 -40.73 -3.40
N GLN A 247 7.80 -41.32 -2.32
CA GLN A 247 6.81 -40.66 -1.46
C GLN A 247 7.43 -39.53 -0.62
N GLU A 248 8.67 -39.68 -0.14
CA GLU A 248 9.42 -38.60 0.52
C GLU A 248 9.58 -37.39 -0.41
N LYS A 249 9.95 -37.61 -1.67
CA LYS A 249 10.03 -36.56 -2.71
C LYS A 249 8.69 -35.85 -2.90
N LEU A 250 7.60 -36.61 -3.04
CA LEU A 250 6.26 -36.03 -3.22
C LEU A 250 5.85 -35.19 -1.99
N VAL A 251 6.19 -35.62 -0.78
CA VAL A 251 5.92 -34.85 0.44
C VAL A 251 6.71 -33.54 0.43
N GLN A 252 8.01 -33.57 0.08
CA GLN A 252 8.86 -32.38 -0.06
C GLN A 252 8.29 -31.40 -1.10
N GLU A 253 7.95 -31.88 -2.30
CA GLU A 253 7.37 -31.04 -3.35
C GLU A 253 6.05 -30.39 -2.94
N ALA A 254 5.20 -31.09 -2.16
CA ALA A 254 3.94 -30.53 -1.68
C ALA A 254 4.15 -29.39 -0.68
N VAL A 255 5.15 -29.52 0.20
CA VAL A 255 5.50 -28.46 1.17
C VAL A 255 6.22 -27.29 0.49
N ASP A 256 7.05 -27.54 -0.52
CA ASP A 256 7.65 -26.47 -1.31
C ASP A 256 6.57 -25.66 -2.03
N THR A 257 5.60 -26.35 -2.64
CA THR A 257 4.43 -25.71 -3.27
C THR A 257 3.64 -24.89 -2.26
N PHE A 258 3.61 -25.27 -0.98
CA PHE A 258 2.95 -24.50 0.06
C PHE A 258 3.70 -23.20 0.41
N LEU A 259 5.02 -23.28 0.56
CA LEU A 259 5.87 -22.17 1.03
C LEU A 259 6.27 -21.18 -0.08
N ASP A 260 6.43 -21.63 -1.32
CA ASP A 260 6.85 -20.80 -2.47
C ASP A 260 5.67 -20.21 -3.26
N ASN A 261 4.45 -20.19 -2.69
CA ASN A 261 3.32 -19.50 -3.31
C ASN A 261 3.60 -17.98 -3.33
N GLY A 262 4.18 -17.49 -4.43
CA GLY A 262 4.61 -16.11 -4.65
C GLY A 262 3.50 -15.05 -4.70
N ILE A 263 2.40 -15.24 -3.96
CA ILE A 263 1.29 -14.29 -3.87
C ILE A 263 1.59 -13.28 -2.76
N CYS A 264 2.59 -12.43 -3.00
CA CYS A 264 2.78 -11.18 -2.25
C CYS A 264 2.15 -10.03 -3.03
N GLY A 265 0.83 -10.11 -3.28
CA GLY A 265 0.06 -8.92 -3.58
C GLY A 265 -0.05 -8.09 -2.31
N GLN A 266 0.27 -6.80 -2.35
CA GLN A 266 -0.09 -5.92 -1.24
C GLN A 266 -1.62 -5.94 -1.12
N PRO A 267 -2.20 -6.36 0.03
CA PRO A 267 -3.62 -6.25 0.21
C PRO A 267 -3.97 -4.76 0.24
N MET A 268 -4.56 -4.26 -0.84
CA MET A 268 -5.29 -2.99 -0.76
C MET A 268 -6.43 -3.22 0.20
N ARG A 269 -6.41 -2.49 1.33
CA ARG A 269 -7.51 -2.51 2.28
C ARG A 269 -8.59 -1.62 1.71
N ASP A 270 -9.75 -2.19 1.42
CA ASP A 270 -10.94 -1.39 1.17
C ASP A 270 -11.26 -0.58 2.42
N VAL A 271 -11.55 0.70 2.22
CA VAL A 271 -11.77 1.67 3.29
C VAL A 271 -13.25 2.04 3.31
N ASP A 272 -13.88 1.86 4.47
CA ASP A 272 -15.25 2.31 4.73
C ASP A 272 -15.35 3.86 4.65
N TYR A 273 -16.56 4.40 4.45
CA TYR A 273 -16.79 5.84 4.24
C TYR A 273 -16.06 6.39 3.00
N SER A 274 -16.05 5.59 1.93
CA SER A 274 -15.58 5.98 0.61
C SER A 274 -16.65 5.85 -0.46
N GLY A 275 -16.52 6.61 -1.55
CA GLY A 275 -17.40 6.54 -2.70
C GLY A 275 -16.67 6.93 -3.97
N ARG A 276 -17.15 6.52 -5.14
CA ARG A 276 -16.54 6.86 -6.43
C ARG A 276 -17.59 7.36 -7.40
N SER A 277 -17.27 8.39 -8.17
CA SER A 277 -18.11 8.84 -9.28
C SER A 277 -17.30 9.55 -10.36
N VAL A 278 -17.94 9.75 -11.51
CA VAL A 278 -17.42 10.52 -12.64
C VAL A 278 -17.31 11.99 -12.25
N ILE A 279 -16.26 12.67 -12.73
CA ILE A 279 -16.05 14.09 -12.51
C ILE A 279 -16.62 14.95 -13.64
N VAL A 280 -17.13 16.13 -13.27
CA VAL A 280 -17.64 17.15 -14.20
C VAL A 280 -17.11 18.52 -13.78
N VAL A 281 -16.97 19.41 -14.75
CA VAL A 281 -16.48 20.78 -14.53
C VAL A 281 -17.46 21.58 -13.66
N GLY A 282 -16.97 22.18 -12.58
CA GLY A 282 -17.72 23.10 -11.73
C GLY A 282 -17.10 24.50 -11.72
N PRO A 283 -17.29 25.33 -12.77
CA PRO A 283 -16.59 26.62 -12.90
C PRO A 283 -17.10 27.67 -11.90
N SER A 284 -18.30 27.51 -11.36
CA SER A 284 -18.88 28.39 -10.33
C SER A 284 -18.39 28.09 -8.91
N LEU A 285 -17.66 26.98 -8.72
CA LEU A 285 -17.13 26.61 -7.42
C LEU A 285 -15.92 27.48 -7.07
N SER A 286 -15.66 27.64 -5.77
CA SER A 286 -14.38 28.20 -5.31
C SER A 286 -13.31 27.10 -5.32
N LEU A 287 -12.03 27.47 -5.39
CA LEU A 287 -10.92 26.51 -5.44
C LEU A 287 -10.94 25.46 -4.31
N HIS A 288 -11.38 25.86 -3.10
CA HIS A 288 -11.47 25.02 -1.91
C HIS A 288 -12.77 24.20 -1.80
N ARG A 289 -13.70 24.31 -2.76
CA ARG A 289 -15.02 23.67 -2.73
C ARG A 289 -15.12 22.59 -3.79
N CYS A 290 -15.83 21.51 -3.49
CA CYS A 290 -16.22 20.50 -4.47
C CYS A 290 -17.73 20.25 -4.40
N GLY A 291 -18.32 19.85 -5.53
CA GLY A 291 -19.72 19.42 -5.57
C GLY A 291 -19.81 17.92 -5.31
N LEU A 292 -20.56 17.51 -4.30
CA LEU A 292 -20.90 16.12 -4.04
C LEU A 292 -22.36 15.82 -4.38
N PRO A 293 -22.63 14.77 -5.16
CA PRO A 293 -23.98 14.26 -5.40
C PRO A 293 -24.73 13.94 -4.11
N ARG A 294 -26.03 14.23 -4.10
CA ARG A 294 -26.92 13.93 -2.96
C ARG A 294 -26.91 12.45 -2.57
N GLU A 295 -26.91 11.54 -3.55
CA GLU A 295 -26.93 10.09 -3.32
C GLU A 295 -25.63 9.62 -2.64
N ILE A 296 -24.48 10.15 -3.04
CA ILE A 296 -23.19 9.79 -2.44
C ILE A 296 -23.06 10.43 -1.04
N ALA A 297 -23.44 11.70 -0.92
CA ALA A 297 -23.34 12.42 0.33
C ALA A 297 -24.21 11.80 1.44
N ILE A 298 -25.43 11.35 1.13
CA ILE A 298 -26.31 10.77 2.16
C ILE A 298 -25.80 9.42 2.67
N GLU A 299 -25.17 8.60 1.83
CA GLU A 299 -24.55 7.34 2.22
C GLU A 299 -23.27 7.58 3.04
N LEU A 300 -22.37 8.45 2.54
CA LEU A 300 -21.13 8.78 3.25
C LEU A 300 -21.36 9.39 4.63
N PHE A 301 -22.35 10.29 4.74
CA PHE A 301 -22.62 11.00 5.99
C PHE A 301 -23.79 10.40 6.79
N GLN A 302 -24.29 9.23 6.43
CA GLN A 302 -25.50 8.63 7.01
C GLN A 302 -25.46 8.59 8.54
N THR A 303 -24.32 8.17 9.11
CA THR A 303 -24.15 8.05 10.57
C THR A 303 -24.27 9.41 11.27
N PHE A 304 -23.69 10.45 10.66
CA PHE A 304 -23.74 11.82 11.19
C PHE A 304 -25.13 12.43 11.07
N VAL A 305 -25.85 12.15 9.97
CA VAL A 305 -27.23 12.60 9.78
C VAL A 305 -28.17 11.93 10.80
N ILE A 306 -28.02 10.63 11.05
CA ILE A 306 -28.78 9.93 12.10
C ILE A 306 -28.55 10.59 13.47
N ARG A 307 -27.29 10.90 13.80
CA ARG A 307 -26.96 11.61 15.04
C ARG A 307 -27.58 13.01 15.09
N GLY A 308 -27.58 13.74 13.98
CA GLY A 308 -28.23 15.05 13.86
C GLY A 308 -29.73 14.99 14.11
N LEU A 309 -30.44 14.04 13.49
CA LEU A 309 -31.88 13.82 13.65
C LEU A 309 -32.27 13.50 15.10
N ILE A 310 -31.47 12.67 15.77
CA ILE A 310 -31.71 12.32 17.19
C ILE A 310 -31.43 13.52 18.09
N ARG A 311 -30.33 14.25 17.85
CA ARG A 311 -29.95 15.44 18.64
C ARG A 311 -31.00 16.55 18.56
N GLN A 312 -31.66 16.71 17.41
CA GLN A 312 -32.72 17.70 17.20
C GLN A 312 -34.13 17.19 17.60
N HIS A 313 -34.23 16.00 18.23
CA HIS A 313 -35.50 15.36 18.62
C HIS A 313 -36.48 15.08 17.46
N LEU A 314 -35.99 15.03 16.21
CA LEU A 314 -36.78 14.72 15.02
C LEU A 314 -36.99 13.22 14.80
N ALA A 315 -36.16 12.40 15.44
CA ALA A 315 -36.30 10.94 15.49
C ALA A 315 -35.94 10.42 16.89
N PRO A 316 -36.78 9.58 17.52
CA PRO A 316 -36.48 9.04 18.85
C PRO A 316 -35.42 7.93 18.80
N ASN A 317 -35.42 7.11 17.74
CA ASN A 317 -34.59 5.91 17.61
C ASN A 317 -33.84 5.88 16.27
N ILE A 318 -32.72 5.15 16.23
CA ILE A 318 -31.93 4.93 15.01
C ILE A 318 -32.77 4.32 13.88
N GLY A 319 -33.67 3.38 14.21
CA GLY A 319 -34.57 2.77 13.22
C GLY A 319 -35.49 3.78 12.53
N VAL A 320 -36.09 4.68 13.31
CA VAL A 320 -36.97 5.75 12.77
C VAL A 320 -36.16 6.75 11.95
N ALA A 321 -34.96 7.11 12.41
CA ALA A 321 -34.06 7.97 11.64
C ALA A 321 -33.69 7.35 10.29
N LYS A 322 -33.41 6.05 10.24
CA LYS A 322 -33.16 5.32 8.98
C LYS A 322 -34.39 5.30 8.06
N SER A 323 -35.61 5.17 8.60
CA SER A 323 -36.84 5.28 7.79
C SER A 323 -36.97 6.67 7.16
N LYS A 324 -36.80 7.73 7.95
CA LYS A 324 -36.85 9.12 7.46
C LYS A 324 -35.79 9.43 6.39
N ILE A 325 -34.60 8.83 6.50
CA ILE A 325 -33.55 8.95 5.48
C ILE A 325 -33.99 8.25 4.17
N ARG A 326 -34.62 7.07 4.26
CA ARG A 326 -35.16 6.36 3.09
C ARG A 326 -36.30 7.13 2.41
N GLU A 327 -37.11 7.82 3.20
CA GLU A 327 -38.20 8.69 2.71
C GLU A 327 -37.69 9.98 2.02
N LYS A 328 -36.39 10.32 2.13
CA LYS A 328 -35.73 11.48 1.50
C LYS A 328 -36.42 12.83 1.78
N GLY A 329 -36.98 13.00 2.97
CA GLY A 329 -37.67 14.23 3.37
C GLY A 329 -36.76 15.49 3.33
N PRO A 330 -37.32 16.70 3.13
CA PRO A 330 -36.56 17.95 2.96
C PRO A 330 -35.64 18.27 4.15
N ILE A 331 -36.12 17.99 5.35
CA ILE A 331 -35.39 18.19 6.62
C ILE A 331 -34.05 17.41 6.65
N VAL A 332 -34.01 16.24 6.01
CA VAL A 332 -32.80 15.41 5.95
C VAL A 332 -31.71 16.13 5.15
N TRP A 333 -32.07 16.84 4.08
CA TRP A 333 -31.13 17.60 3.25
C TRP A 333 -30.59 18.82 3.98
N GLU A 334 -31.40 19.50 4.78
CA GLU A 334 -30.97 20.63 5.61
C GLU A 334 -29.94 20.19 6.66
N ILE A 335 -30.23 19.09 7.37
CA ILE A 335 -29.31 18.50 8.36
C ILE A 335 -28.03 18.01 7.67
N LEU A 336 -28.15 17.38 6.50
CA LEU A 336 -26.99 16.93 5.74
C LEU A 336 -26.08 18.12 5.35
N GLN A 337 -26.65 19.23 4.90
CA GLN A 337 -25.88 20.44 4.61
C GLN A 337 -25.17 20.99 5.85
N GLU A 338 -25.84 21.00 7.02
CA GLU A 338 -25.22 21.41 8.29
C GLU A 338 -24.04 20.51 8.65
N VAL A 339 -24.21 19.19 8.56
CA VAL A 339 -23.17 18.19 8.84
C VAL A 339 -21.98 18.37 7.88
N MET A 340 -22.24 18.53 6.59
CA MET A 340 -21.20 18.67 5.57
C MET A 340 -20.36 19.93 5.76
N ARG A 341 -20.95 21.04 6.23
CA ARG A 341 -20.18 22.27 6.56
C ARG A 341 -19.11 22.02 7.63
N GLY A 342 -19.34 21.05 8.52
CA GLY A 342 -18.38 20.66 9.55
C GLY A 342 -17.26 19.73 9.05
N HIS A 343 -17.45 19.03 7.93
CA HIS A 343 -16.58 17.92 7.54
C HIS A 343 -15.97 18.15 6.14
N PRO A 344 -14.65 18.36 6.03
CA PRO A 344 -13.97 18.34 4.73
C PRO A 344 -13.98 16.92 4.14
N VAL A 345 -13.79 16.81 2.83
CA VAL A 345 -13.66 15.52 2.13
C VAL A 345 -12.36 15.48 1.33
N LEU A 346 -11.81 14.29 1.16
CA LEU A 346 -10.64 14.05 0.34
C LEU A 346 -11.07 13.51 -1.02
N LEU A 347 -10.57 14.11 -2.09
CA LEU A 347 -10.71 13.59 -3.44
C LEU A 347 -9.38 12.96 -3.87
N ASN A 348 -9.46 11.79 -4.50
CA ASN A 348 -8.33 11.06 -5.03
C ASN A 348 -8.62 10.59 -6.46
N ARG A 349 -7.66 10.78 -7.38
CA ARG A 349 -7.68 10.19 -8.72
C ARG A 349 -6.63 9.08 -8.81
N THR A 350 -7.03 7.92 -9.33
CA THR A 350 -6.10 6.82 -9.64
C THR A 350 -5.61 6.96 -11.08
N PRO A 351 -4.29 6.83 -11.36
CA PRO A 351 -3.19 6.58 -10.43
C PRO A 351 -2.71 7.85 -9.69
N THR A 352 -2.35 7.69 -8.41
CA THR A 352 -1.80 8.78 -7.57
C THR A 352 -0.28 8.83 -7.72
N LEU A 353 0.22 9.71 -8.59
CA LEU A 353 1.67 9.82 -8.88
C LEU A 353 2.44 10.65 -7.86
N HIS A 354 1.79 11.65 -7.27
CA HIS A 354 2.37 12.62 -6.35
C HIS A 354 1.33 13.07 -5.34
N ARG A 355 1.77 13.77 -4.27
CA ARG A 355 0.90 14.16 -3.15
C ARG A 355 -0.36 14.94 -3.57
N LEU A 356 -0.31 15.70 -4.67
CA LEU A 356 -1.44 16.53 -5.15
C LEU A 356 -2.51 15.72 -5.89
N GLY A 357 -2.26 14.43 -6.14
CA GLY A 357 -3.30 13.50 -6.56
C GLY A 357 -4.32 13.20 -5.47
N ILE A 358 -4.08 13.64 -4.23
CA ILE A 358 -5.05 13.64 -3.13
C ILE A 358 -5.14 15.06 -2.56
N GLN A 359 -6.32 15.67 -2.61
CA GLN A 359 -6.53 16.98 -1.99
C GLN A 359 -7.86 17.04 -1.25
N ALA A 360 -7.93 17.96 -0.28
CA ALA A 360 -9.11 18.21 0.51
C ALA A 360 -9.95 19.36 -0.03
N PHE A 361 -11.26 19.19 0.07
CA PHE A 361 -12.25 20.15 -0.34
C PHE A 361 -13.37 20.25 0.68
N GLN A 362 -13.99 21.42 0.76
CA GLN A 362 -15.25 21.62 1.44
C GLN A 362 -16.38 21.15 0.51
N PRO A 363 -17.15 20.11 0.87
CA PRO A 363 -18.20 19.61 -0.01
C PRO A 363 -19.44 20.51 0.01
N ILE A 364 -20.09 20.61 -1.15
CA ILE A 364 -21.37 21.28 -1.37
C ILE A 364 -22.30 20.29 -2.06
N LEU A 365 -23.56 20.24 -1.64
CA LEU A 365 -24.55 19.40 -2.31
C LEU A 365 -24.86 19.92 -3.71
N VAL A 366 -24.72 19.06 -4.72
CA VAL A 366 -25.10 19.34 -6.10
C VAL A 366 -26.21 18.37 -6.56
N GLU A 367 -27.01 18.84 -7.51
CA GLU A 367 -27.97 17.99 -8.22
C GLU A 367 -27.24 17.10 -9.24
N GLY A 368 -27.73 15.88 -9.43
CA GLY A 368 -27.12 14.88 -10.31
C GLY A 368 -26.27 13.84 -9.59
N ARG A 369 -25.46 13.10 -10.37
CA ARG A 369 -24.67 11.95 -9.90
C ARG A 369 -23.15 12.12 -10.04
N ALA A 370 -22.69 13.21 -10.65
CA ALA A 370 -21.27 13.47 -10.89
C ALA A 370 -20.67 14.40 -9.83
N ILE A 371 -19.38 14.21 -9.55
CA ILE A 371 -18.61 15.08 -8.65
C ILE A 371 -18.21 16.33 -9.43
N CYS A 372 -18.55 17.51 -8.93
CA CYS A 372 -18.14 18.76 -9.57
C CYS A 372 -16.79 19.22 -9.03
N LEU A 373 -15.82 19.44 -9.92
CA LEU A 373 -14.46 19.85 -9.59
C LEU A 373 -14.11 21.21 -10.19
N HIS A 374 -13.31 21.99 -9.47
CA HIS A 374 -12.81 23.26 -9.95
C HIS A 374 -11.79 23.07 -11.10
N PRO A 375 -11.87 23.79 -12.24
CA PRO A 375 -10.95 23.60 -13.38
C PRO A 375 -9.46 23.72 -13.02
N LEU A 376 -9.08 24.73 -12.21
CA LEU A 376 -7.68 24.97 -11.84
C LEU A 376 -6.99 23.84 -11.06
N VAL A 377 -7.73 22.97 -10.36
CA VAL A 377 -7.11 21.87 -9.62
C VAL A 377 -6.83 20.65 -10.50
N CYS A 378 -7.39 20.60 -11.72
CA CYS A 378 -7.30 19.45 -12.62
C CYS A 378 -5.85 19.11 -12.99
N LYS A 379 -4.98 20.14 -13.13
CA LYS A 379 -3.54 19.92 -13.36
C LYS A 379 -2.86 19.19 -12.21
N GLY A 380 -3.28 19.44 -10.97
CA GLY A 380 -2.78 18.75 -9.78
C GLY A 380 -3.15 17.27 -9.74
N PHE A 381 -4.36 16.93 -10.18
CA PHE A 381 -4.85 15.55 -10.30
C PHE A 381 -4.43 14.85 -11.61
N ASN A 382 -3.90 15.61 -12.57
CA ASN A 382 -3.73 15.19 -13.96
C ASN A 382 -5.04 14.60 -14.53
N ALA A 383 -6.15 15.29 -14.28
CA ALA A 383 -7.50 14.85 -14.63
C ALA A 383 -8.07 15.62 -15.80
N ASP A 384 -8.84 14.94 -16.64
CA ASP A 384 -9.68 15.49 -17.70
C ASP A 384 -11.15 15.10 -17.49
N PHE A 385 -12.03 15.52 -18.40
CA PHE A 385 -13.49 15.40 -18.23
C PHE A 385 -14.11 14.49 -19.31
N ASP A 386 -13.41 13.44 -19.72
CA ASP A 386 -13.81 12.50 -20.77
C ASP A 386 -14.48 11.21 -20.24
N GLY A 387 -14.63 11.09 -18.91
CA GLY A 387 -15.13 9.89 -18.24
C GLY A 387 -14.34 9.50 -16.99
N ASP A 388 -13.26 10.24 -16.71
CA ASP A 388 -12.48 10.16 -15.48
C ASP A 388 -13.33 10.06 -14.21
N GLN A 389 -12.87 9.23 -13.27
CA GLN A 389 -13.53 8.99 -12.00
C GLN A 389 -12.61 9.35 -10.83
N MET A 390 -13.21 9.91 -9.78
CA MET A 390 -12.51 10.20 -8.53
C MET A 390 -13.16 9.48 -7.35
N SER A 391 -12.33 9.05 -6.42
CA SER A 391 -12.75 8.48 -5.14
C SER A 391 -12.80 9.58 -4.08
N VAL A 392 -13.84 9.55 -3.26
CA VAL A 392 -14.11 10.47 -2.16
C VAL A 392 -13.90 9.72 -0.86
N HIS A 393 -13.20 10.31 0.10
CA HIS A 393 -13.02 9.76 1.45
C HIS A 393 -13.37 10.81 2.51
N VAL A 394 -14.01 10.37 3.59
CA VAL A 394 -14.41 11.25 4.71
C VAL A 394 -13.48 11.03 5.92
N PRO A 395 -12.68 12.04 6.34
CA PRO A 395 -11.90 11.97 7.57
C PRO A 395 -12.84 11.99 8.80
N LEU A 396 -12.77 10.93 9.61
CA LEU A 396 -13.68 10.77 10.76
C LEU A 396 -13.12 11.37 12.06
N SER A 397 -11.84 11.16 12.37
CA SER A 397 -11.24 11.67 13.61
C SER A 397 -11.00 13.17 13.56
N LEU A 398 -11.00 13.83 14.72
CA LEU A 398 -10.77 15.28 14.80
C LEU A 398 -9.36 15.64 14.34
N GLU A 399 -8.37 14.79 14.63
CA GLU A 399 -6.99 14.95 14.20
C GLU A 399 -6.88 14.85 12.68
N ALA A 400 -7.55 13.86 12.05
CA ALA A 400 -7.55 13.71 10.59
C ALA A 400 -8.28 14.88 9.92
N GLN A 401 -9.38 15.36 10.50
CA GLN A 401 -10.07 16.55 10.00
C GLN A 401 -9.21 17.80 10.13
N ALA A 402 -8.45 17.95 11.22
CA ALA A 402 -7.53 19.07 11.42
C ALA A 402 -6.35 19.01 10.44
N GLU A 403 -5.72 17.85 10.27
CA GLU A 403 -4.66 17.61 9.28
C GLU A 403 -5.14 17.93 7.86
N THR A 404 -6.34 17.45 7.52
CA THR A 404 -6.99 17.71 6.25
C THR A 404 -7.15 19.22 6.02
N ARG A 405 -7.65 19.94 7.05
CA ARG A 405 -7.88 21.40 7.02
C ARG A 405 -6.60 22.22 6.86
N LEU A 406 -5.55 21.84 7.58
CA LEU A 406 -4.31 22.62 7.64
C LEU A 406 -3.35 22.31 6.49
N LEU A 407 -3.27 21.04 6.07
CA LEU A 407 -2.22 20.58 5.14
C LEU A 407 -2.76 20.22 3.76
N MET A 408 -3.95 19.65 3.67
CA MET A 408 -4.42 18.99 2.44
C MET A 408 -5.38 19.82 1.60
N PHE A 409 -5.90 20.95 2.10
CA PHE A 409 -6.82 21.79 1.35
C PHE A 409 -6.20 22.27 0.02
N SER A 410 -7.00 22.24 -1.04
CA SER A 410 -6.55 22.62 -2.39
C SER A 410 -5.95 24.03 -2.46
N HIS A 411 -6.55 24.99 -1.76
CA HIS A 411 -6.08 26.39 -1.75
C HIS A 411 -4.76 26.61 -0.98
N MET A 412 -4.32 25.64 -0.16
CA MET A 412 -3.00 25.65 0.48
C MET A 412 -1.92 25.01 -0.41
N ASN A 413 -2.33 24.21 -1.40
CA ASN A 413 -1.46 23.39 -2.23
C ASN A 413 -1.37 23.94 -3.66
N LEU A 414 -0.98 25.20 -3.80
CA LEU A 414 -0.92 25.90 -5.10
C LEU A 414 0.37 25.64 -5.87
N LEU A 415 1.45 25.23 -5.19
CA LEU A 415 2.78 25.05 -5.75
C LEU A 415 3.14 23.57 -5.92
N SER A 416 3.93 23.29 -6.95
CA SER A 416 4.54 21.99 -7.16
C SER A 416 5.58 21.71 -6.08
N PRO A 417 5.48 20.61 -5.33
CA PRO A 417 6.52 20.24 -4.36
C PRO A 417 7.88 19.92 -5.00
N ALA A 418 7.92 19.59 -6.30
CA ALA A 418 9.17 19.22 -6.97
C ALA A 418 9.98 20.45 -7.46
N ILE A 419 9.30 21.46 -8.00
CA ILE A 419 9.94 22.58 -8.71
C ILE A 419 9.68 23.92 -8.00
N GLY A 420 8.59 24.03 -7.23
CA GLY A 420 8.14 25.30 -6.65
C GLY A 420 7.23 26.13 -7.58
N ASP A 421 7.06 25.71 -8.83
CA ASP A 421 6.19 26.39 -9.79
C ASP A 421 4.70 26.30 -9.41
N PRO A 422 3.89 27.32 -9.74
CA PRO A 422 2.45 27.26 -9.53
C PRO A 422 1.79 26.19 -10.41
N ILE A 423 0.93 25.38 -9.79
CA ILE A 423 0.15 24.33 -10.46
C ILE A 423 -1.24 24.83 -10.82
N SER A 424 -1.87 25.63 -9.95
CA SER A 424 -3.21 26.18 -10.19
C SER A 424 -3.18 27.40 -11.11
N VAL A 425 -2.59 27.24 -12.30
CA VAL A 425 -2.48 28.28 -13.33
C VAL A 425 -3.67 28.15 -14.28
N PRO A 426 -4.28 29.26 -14.75
CA PRO A 426 -5.27 29.22 -15.82
C PRO A 426 -4.76 28.44 -17.04
N THR A 427 -5.60 27.55 -17.57
CA THR A 427 -5.29 26.71 -18.74
C THR A 427 -6.31 26.91 -19.85
N GLN A 428 -5.93 26.58 -21.08
CA GLN A 428 -6.81 26.51 -22.25
C GLN A 428 -7.70 27.76 -22.40
N ASP A 429 -9.03 27.60 -22.28
CA ASP A 429 -10.04 28.64 -22.48
C ASP A 429 -9.82 29.88 -21.60
N MET A 430 -9.33 29.68 -20.37
CA MET A 430 -9.06 30.79 -19.46
C MET A 430 -7.91 31.67 -20.00
N LEU A 431 -6.88 31.06 -20.58
CA LEU A 431 -5.76 31.80 -21.18
C LEU A 431 -6.19 32.49 -22.46
N ILE A 432 -7.02 31.86 -23.29
CA ILE A 432 -7.56 32.46 -24.51
C ILE A 432 -8.40 33.70 -24.15
N GLY A 433 -9.28 33.59 -23.15
CA GLY A 433 -10.08 34.72 -22.67
C GLY A 433 -9.22 35.88 -22.19
N LEU A 434 -8.19 35.61 -21.36
CA LEU A 434 -7.26 36.63 -20.90
C LEU A 434 -6.45 37.25 -22.07
N TYR A 435 -5.95 36.42 -22.98
CA TYR A 435 -5.18 36.88 -24.14
C TYR A 435 -5.98 37.84 -25.02
N VAL A 436 -7.22 37.49 -25.36
CA VAL A 436 -8.12 38.33 -26.15
C VAL A 436 -8.41 39.65 -25.44
N LEU A 437 -8.62 39.62 -24.12
CA LEU A 437 -8.84 40.85 -23.32
C LEU A 437 -7.60 41.75 -23.26
N THR A 438 -6.40 41.19 -23.37
CA THR A 438 -5.14 41.95 -23.30
C THR A 438 -4.55 42.34 -24.65
N SER A 439 -5.16 41.90 -25.76
CA SER A 439 -4.68 42.20 -27.11
C SER A 439 -5.25 43.55 -27.58
N GLY A 440 -4.41 44.60 -27.67
CA GLY A 440 -4.85 45.97 -28.01
C GLY A 440 -4.28 46.53 -29.33
N ASN A 441 -5.02 47.49 -29.93
CA ASN A 441 -4.67 48.22 -31.17
C ASN A 441 -4.72 49.76 -31.02
N ARG A 442 -3.77 50.51 -31.60
CA ARG A 442 -3.36 51.90 -31.26
C ARG A 442 -4.37 53.08 -31.43
N ARG A 443 -5.45 53.20 -30.64
CA ARG A 443 -6.21 54.48 -30.48
C ARG A 443 -6.85 54.62 -29.09
N GLU A 444 -6.62 55.73 -28.39
CA GLU A 444 -6.80 55.79 -26.92
C GLU A 444 -7.63 56.99 -26.39
N PRO A 445 -8.84 56.77 -25.86
CA PRO A 445 -9.55 57.73 -25.00
C PRO A 445 -9.03 57.71 -23.55
N PHE A 446 -9.15 58.84 -22.83
CA PHE A 446 -8.69 59.00 -21.45
C PHE A 446 -9.84 58.89 -20.43
N PHE A 447 -9.63 58.12 -19.36
CA PHE A 447 -10.57 57.91 -18.26
C PHE A 447 -9.93 58.15 -16.89
N CYS A 448 -10.66 58.81 -16.00
CA CYS A 448 -10.19 59.15 -14.66
C CYS A 448 -10.31 58.00 -13.64
N ASN A 449 -11.21 57.04 -13.86
CA ASN A 449 -11.43 55.89 -12.99
C ASN A 449 -11.95 54.69 -13.80
N SER A 450 -11.86 53.49 -13.21
CA SER A 450 -12.25 52.25 -13.89
C SER A 450 -13.76 52.13 -14.11
N TYR A 451 -14.58 52.75 -13.24
CA TYR A 451 -16.04 52.75 -13.38
C TYR A 451 -16.51 53.52 -14.62
N ASP A 452 -15.87 54.64 -14.95
CA ASP A 452 -16.16 55.47 -16.13
C ASP A 452 -15.82 54.71 -17.41
N ALA A 453 -14.67 54.02 -17.42
CA ALA A 453 -14.28 53.14 -18.53
C ALA A 453 -15.27 51.98 -18.72
N ILE A 454 -15.67 51.31 -17.63
CA ILE A 454 -16.69 50.23 -17.67
C ILE A 454 -18.05 50.80 -18.12
N GLY A 455 -18.41 52.00 -17.68
CA GLY A 455 -19.62 52.70 -18.10
C GLY A 455 -19.61 53.01 -19.59
N ALA A 456 -18.51 53.53 -20.12
CA ALA A 456 -18.31 53.80 -21.54
C ALA A 456 -18.38 52.51 -22.38
N TYR A 457 -17.82 51.40 -21.88
CA TYR A 457 -17.95 50.08 -22.50
C TYR A 457 -19.41 49.61 -22.53
N ARG A 458 -20.14 49.70 -21.42
CA ARG A 458 -21.58 49.34 -21.35
C ARG A 458 -22.43 50.19 -22.29
N GLN A 459 -22.06 51.45 -22.49
CA GLN A 459 -22.69 52.37 -23.45
C GLN A 459 -22.21 52.14 -24.89
N LYS A 460 -21.37 51.13 -25.16
CA LYS A 460 -20.79 50.79 -26.47
C LYS A 460 -20.02 51.94 -27.12
N ARG A 461 -19.44 52.84 -26.31
CA ARG A 461 -18.58 53.95 -26.78
C ARG A 461 -17.13 53.51 -27.03
N ILE A 462 -16.73 52.44 -26.35
CA ILE A 462 -15.45 51.77 -26.50
C ILE A 462 -15.72 50.27 -26.63
N ASN A 463 -14.87 49.56 -27.38
CA ASN A 463 -14.90 48.11 -27.44
C ASN A 463 -13.93 47.52 -26.39
N LEU A 464 -14.03 46.22 -26.10
CA LEU A 464 -13.15 45.54 -25.12
C LEU A 464 -11.68 45.57 -25.51
N ASP A 465 -11.39 45.58 -26.81
CA ASP A 465 -10.07 45.58 -27.43
C ASP A 465 -9.51 47.00 -27.70
N SER A 466 -10.29 48.03 -27.38
CA SER A 466 -9.87 49.43 -27.54
C SER A 466 -8.92 49.81 -26.40
N PRO A 467 -7.65 50.18 -26.67
CA PRO A 467 -6.77 50.66 -25.62
C PRO A 467 -7.28 52.00 -25.10
N LEU A 468 -6.94 52.31 -23.86
CA LEU A 468 -7.39 53.51 -23.17
C LEU A 468 -6.34 53.97 -22.17
N TRP A 469 -6.34 55.27 -21.88
CA TRP A 469 -5.57 55.81 -20.76
C TRP A 469 -6.44 55.77 -19.51
N LEU A 470 -5.99 55.03 -18.48
CA LEU A 470 -6.66 55.00 -17.19
C LEU A 470 -5.78 55.71 -16.15
N ARG A 471 -6.33 56.72 -15.49
CA ARG A 471 -5.68 57.32 -14.33
C ARG A 471 -5.67 56.34 -13.16
N TRP A 472 -4.54 55.66 -12.97
CA TRP A 472 -4.34 54.76 -11.84
C TRP A 472 -3.72 55.51 -10.67
N ARG A 473 -4.39 55.52 -9.51
CA ARG A 473 -3.80 56.01 -8.26
C ARG A 473 -2.97 54.88 -7.66
N LEU A 474 -1.66 54.96 -7.79
CA LEU A 474 -0.74 54.02 -7.15
C LEU A 474 -0.72 54.30 -5.64
N GLU A 475 -1.32 53.41 -4.85
CA GLU A 475 -0.88 53.23 -3.46
C GLU A 475 0.52 52.61 -3.51
N GLN A 476 1.45 53.19 -2.77
CA GLN A 476 2.90 52.98 -2.85
C GLN A 476 3.30 51.50 -2.84
N CYS A 477 3.47 50.88 -4.01
CA CYS A 477 4.45 49.81 -4.20
C CYS A 477 4.65 49.46 -5.68
N VAL A 478 5.91 49.54 -6.11
CA VAL A 478 6.53 48.84 -7.26
C VAL A 478 6.09 49.29 -8.67
N ILE A 479 6.60 50.44 -9.10
CA ILE A 479 7.17 50.55 -10.46
C ILE A 479 8.56 51.15 -10.31
N ALA A 480 9.54 50.30 -10.02
CA ALA A 480 10.93 50.66 -10.30
C ALA A 480 11.26 50.12 -11.70
N SER A 481 10.64 50.70 -12.73
CA SER A 481 11.18 50.55 -14.08
C SER A 481 12.52 51.31 -14.08
N ARG A 482 13.62 50.64 -14.45
CA ARG A 482 14.91 51.28 -14.72
C ARG A 482 14.93 51.99 -16.08
N GLU A 483 13.76 52.33 -16.62
CA GLU A 483 13.64 52.94 -17.93
C GLU A 483 13.77 54.45 -17.81
N ALA A 484 14.51 55.07 -18.73
CA ALA A 484 14.54 56.53 -18.86
C ALA A 484 13.27 57.00 -19.60
N PRO A 485 12.66 58.13 -19.20
CA PRO A 485 11.52 58.68 -19.92
C PRO A 485 11.93 59.05 -21.35
N ILE A 486 11.04 58.79 -22.31
CA ILE A 486 11.23 59.14 -23.72
C ILE A 486 11.24 60.67 -23.87
N GLU A 487 10.35 61.34 -23.13
CA GLU A 487 10.23 62.78 -23.14
C GLU A 487 9.75 63.28 -21.77
N VAL A 488 10.25 64.44 -21.34
CA VAL A 488 9.82 65.09 -20.11
C VAL A 488 9.32 66.49 -20.43
N HIS A 489 8.06 66.77 -20.12
CA HIS A 489 7.44 68.09 -20.30
C HIS A 489 7.35 68.81 -18.97
N TYR A 490 7.72 70.09 -18.96
CA TYR A 490 7.58 70.97 -17.80
C TYR A 490 6.50 72.01 -18.06
N GLU A 491 5.52 72.09 -17.17
CA GLU A 491 4.54 73.17 -17.17
C GLU A 491 5.03 74.32 -16.28
N SER A 492 4.61 75.54 -16.61
CA SER A 492 4.95 76.77 -15.88
C SER A 492 4.48 76.78 -14.42
N LEU A 493 3.57 75.87 -14.05
CA LEU A 493 2.99 75.72 -12.70
C LEU A 493 3.73 74.71 -11.80
N GLY A 494 4.88 74.17 -12.23
CA GLY A 494 5.68 73.22 -11.44
C GLY A 494 5.19 71.75 -11.52
N THR A 495 4.18 71.48 -12.35
CA THR A 495 3.86 70.12 -12.81
C THR A 495 4.80 69.71 -13.92
N TYR A 496 5.30 68.48 -13.85
CA TYR A 496 6.07 67.89 -14.94
C TYR A 496 5.55 66.49 -15.27
N HIS A 497 5.58 66.18 -16.56
CA HIS A 497 5.06 64.94 -17.14
C HIS A 497 6.24 64.13 -17.65
N GLU A 498 6.42 62.91 -17.14
CA GLU A 498 7.39 61.94 -17.67
C GLU A 498 6.63 60.97 -18.60
N ILE A 499 6.93 61.03 -19.90
CA ILE A 499 6.30 60.20 -20.94
C ILE A 499 7.17 58.95 -21.15
N TYR A 500 6.60 57.77 -20.89
CA TYR A 500 7.19 56.47 -21.18
C TYR A 500 6.40 55.77 -22.30
N GLY A 501 6.96 54.73 -22.90
CA GLY A 501 6.35 54.06 -24.05
C GLY A 501 4.92 53.55 -23.84
N HIS A 502 4.55 53.22 -22.58
CA HIS A 502 3.26 52.63 -22.24
C HIS A 502 2.56 53.29 -21.04
N TYR A 503 3.14 54.34 -20.44
CA TYR A 503 2.57 55.02 -19.28
C TYR A 503 3.05 56.48 -19.19
N LEU A 504 2.23 57.34 -18.58
CA LEU A 504 2.55 58.74 -18.28
C LEU A 504 2.60 58.92 -16.76
N ILE A 505 3.73 59.40 -16.23
CA ILE A 505 3.81 59.79 -14.82
C ILE A 505 3.63 61.31 -14.74
N VAL A 506 2.59 61.73 -14.02
CA VAL A 506 2.36 63.14 -13.72
C VAL A 506 2.81 63.42 -12.29
N ARG A 507 3.81 64.29 -12.13
CA ARG A 507 4.29 64.74 -10.82
C ARG A 507 4.06 66.24 -10.68
N SER A 508 3.54 66.64 -9.53
CA SER A 508 3.40 68.05 -9.16
C SER A 508 4.42 68.34 -8.07
N LEU A 509 5.34 69.28 -8.33
CA LEU A 509 6.17 69.87 -7.28
C LEU A 509 5.25 70.77 -6.44
N LYS A 510 4.71 70.24 -5.35
CA LYS A 510 4.11 71.02 -4.27
C LYS A 510 5.09 71.15 -3.13
#